data_AF-A0A6N6VZR1-F1
#
_entry.id   AF-A0A6N6VZR1-F1
#
_cell.length_a   1.000
_cell.length_b   1.000
_cell.length_c   1.000
_cell.angle_alpha   90.00
_cell.angle_beta   90.00
_cell.angle_gamma   90.00
#
_symmetry.space_group_name_H-M   'P 1'
#
loop_
_entity.id
_entity.type
_entity.pdbx_description
1 polymer ?
#
loop_
_entity_poly.entity_id
_entity_poly.type
_entity_poly.pdbx_seq_one_letter_code
_entity_poly.pdbx_strand_id
1 'polypeptide(L)'
;MFKYIFAIVLILLNFYSHAAENKCTKCYKSCINKPNYNILDSEEVIKFLKEGKISIIKDQDNILSNSDKTSLKNNLFYKEGSYYVNQNLRFILICKCCDQCLKKEC
;
A
#
# COMPACT_ATOMS: atom_id res chain seq x y z
N MET A 1 -17.41 -45.84 -3.80
CA MET A 1 -16.94 -44.84 -4.79
C MET A 1 -17.14 -43.38 -4.38
N PHE A 2 -17.76 -43.06 -3.23
CA PHE A 2 -17.98 -41.67 -2.76
C PHE A 2 -16.74 -40.95 -2.17
N LYS A 3 -15.68 -41.68 -1.80
CA LYS A 3 -14.50 -41.09 -1.14
C LYS A 3 -13.61 -40.25 -2.07
N TYR A 4 -13.69 -40.46 -3.39
CA TYR A 4 -12.85 -39.75 -4.36
C TYR A 4 -13.43 -38.42 -4.82
N ILE A 5 -14.74 -38.19 -4.65
CA ILE A 5 -15.40 -36.93 -5.04
C ILE A 5 -15.03 -35.82 -4.04
N PHE A 6 -14.90 -36.15 -2.75
CA PHE A 6 -14.61 -35.18 -1.69
C PHE A 6 -13.19 -34.58 -1.81
N ALA A 7 -12.22 -35.37 -2.26
CA ALA A 7 -10.84 -34.90 -2.46
C ALA A 7 -10.73 -33.90 -3.62
N ILE A 8 -11.51 -34.07 -4.68
CA ILE A 8 -11.48 -33.18 -5.86
C ILE A 8 -12.07 -31.81 -5.52
N VAL A 9 -13.13 -31.76 -4.69
CA VAL A 9 -13.73 -30.50 -4.23
C VAL A 9 -12.76 -29.72 -3.31
N LEU A 10 -12.03 -30.41 -2.43
CA LEU A 10 -11.02 -29.80 -1.56
C LEU A 10 -9.81 -29.24 -2.31
N ILE A 11 -9.43 -29.88 -3.42
CA ILE A 11 -8.36 -29.40 -4.29
C ILE A 11 -8.84 -28.15 -5.06
N LEU A 12 -10.07 -28.14 -5.59
CA LEU A 12 -10.64 -26.98 -6.29
C LEU A 12 -10.84 -25.75 -5.37
N LEU A 13 -11.19 -25.95 -4.09
CA LEU A 13 -11.31 -24.87 -3.11
C LEU A 13 -9.98 -24.20 -2.77
N ASN A 14 -8.85 -24.93 -2.84
CA ASN A 14 -7.52 -24.34 -2.65
C ASN A 14 -7.04 -23.53 -3.86
N PHE A 15 -7.47 -23.88 -5.08
CA PHE A 15 -7.10 -23.13 -6.28
C PHE A 15 -7.92 -21.84 -6.46
N TYR A 16 -9.15 -21.77 -5.95
CA TYR A 16 -9.98 -20.56 -6.03
C TYR A 16 -9.54 -19.43 -5.09
N SER A 17 -8.63 -19.68 -4.15
CA SER A 17 -8.11 -18.63 -3.26
C SER A 17 -6.97 -17.80 -3.88
N HIS A 18 -6.62 -18.01 -5.15
CA HIS A 18 -5.71 -17.15 -5.89
C HIS A 18 -6.51 -16.30 -6.87
N ALA A 19 -7.39 -15.45 -6.34
CA ALA A 19 -7.83 -14.27 -7.07
C ALA A 19 -6.56 -13.58 -7.60
N ALA A 20 -6.40 -13.53 -8.92
CA ALA A 20 -5.21 -12.98 -9.56
C ALA A 20 -4.90 -11.64 -8.92
N GLU A 21 -3.78 -11.57 -8.19
CA GLU A 21 -3.40 -10.35 -7.50
C GLU A 21 -3.25 -9.24 -8.55
N ASN A 22 -4.08 -8.20 -8.45
CA ASN A 22 -4.05 -7.08 -9.39
C ASN A 22 -2.60 -6.56 -9.51
N LYS A 23 -2.14 -6.32 -10.75
CA LYS A 23 -0.83 -5.76 -11.09
C LYS A 23 -0.44 -4.59 -10.19
N CYS A 24 -1.39 -3.75 -9.82
CA CYS A 24 -1.16 -2.63 -8.91
C CYS A 24 -0.89 -3.07 -7.48
N THR A 25 -1.66 -4.00 -6.93
CA THR A 25 -1.38 -4.59 -5.61
C THR A 25 0.03 -5.18 -5.55
N LYS A 26 0.43 -5.92 -6.59
CA LYS A 26 1.79 -6.47 -6.71
C LYS A 26 2.87 -5.38 -6.79
N CYS A 27 2.60 -4.29 -7.54
CA CYS A 27 3.49 -3.13 -7.62
C CYS A 27 3.69 -2.48 -6.24
N TYR A 28 2.61 -2.22 -5.50
CA TYR A 28 2.67 -1.62 -4.17
C TYR A 28 3.38 -2.50 -3.15
N LYS A 29 3.11 -3.81 -3.17
CA LYS A 29 3.86 -4.78 -2.33
C LYS A 29 5.35 -4.75 -2.64
N SER A 30 5.73 -4.71 -3.91
CA SER A 30 7.14 -4.64 -4.33
C SER A 30 7.80 -3.31 -3.97
N CYS A 31 7.08 -2.20 -4.12
CA CYS A 31 7.54 -0.85 -3.76
C CYS A 31 7.92 -0.73 -2.28
N ILE A 32 7.00 -1.14 -1.40
CA ILE A 32 7.20 -1.04 0.06
C ILE A 32 8.07 -2.19 0.58
N ASN A 33 7.94 -3.37 -0.03
CA ASN A 33 8.66 -4.60 0.32
C ASN A 33 8.56 -4.93 1.82
N LYS A 34 7.34 -4.93 2.35
CA LYS A 34 7.02 -5.22 3.77
C LYS A 34 5.85 -6.20 3.88
N PRO A 35 5.82 -7.07 4.91
CA PRO A 35 4.69 -7.97 5.17
C PRO A 35 3.36 -7.22 5.34
N ASN A 36 3.35 -6.15 6.14
CA ASN A 36 2.18 -5.28 6.33
C ASN A 36 2.31 -3.99 5.52
N TYR A 37 2.23 -4.11 4.19
CA TYR A 37 2.34 -2.97 3.27
C TYR A 37 1.11 -2.05 3.27
N ASN A 38 0.02 -2.39 3.98
CA ASN A 38 -1.18 -1.55 4.04
C ASN A 38 -1.08 -0.41 5.06
N ILE A 39 -0.09 -0.45 5.95
CA ILE A 39 0.11 0.53 7.00
C ILE A 39 1.58 0.93 7.02
N LEU A 40 1.83 2.22 6.98
CA LEU A 40 3.15 2.80 7.18
C LEU A 40 3.14 3.63 8.46
N ASP A 41 4.15 3.42 9.31
CA ASP A 41 4.41 4.36 10.40
C ASP A 41 5.22 5.56 9.91
N SER A 42 5.39 6.54 10.80
CA SER A 42 6.11 7.77 10.51
C SER A 42 7.58 7.57 10.16
N GLU A 43 8.24 6.58 10.77
CA GLU A 43 9.67 6.30 10.50
C GLU A 43 9.83 5.67 9.13
N GLU A 44 8.93 4.76 8.76
CA GLU A 44 8.84 4.13 7.45
C GLU A 44 8.56 5.16 6.35
N VAL A 45 7.61 6.08 6.58
CA VAL A 45 7.35 7.17 5.64
C VAL A 45 8.60 8.02 5.42
N ILE A 46 9.29 8.43 6.50
CA ILE A 46 10.52 9.21 6.39
C ILE A 46 11.60 8.43 5.64
N LYS A 47 11.76 7.13 5.94
CA LYS A 47 12.72 6.24 5.28
C LYS A 47 12.41 6.11 3.78
N PHE A 48 11.18 5.80 3.41
CA PHE A 48 10.78 5.61 2.03
C PHE A 48 10.79 6.90 1.20
N LEU A 49 10.54 8.05 1.83
CA LEU A 49 10.76 9.36 1.20
C LEU A 49 12.25 9.61 0.92
N LYS A 50 13.14 9.28 1.87
CA LYS A 50 14.60 9.40 1.68
C LYS A 50 15.13 8.43 0.62
N GLU A 51 14.61 7.21 0.58
CA GLU A 51 14.94 6.19 -0.43
C GLU A 51 14.31 6.49 -1.80
N GLY A 52 13.44 7.50 -1.90
CA GLY A 52 12.74 7.86 -3.13
C GLY A 52 11.71 6.83 -3.61
N LYS A 53 11.33 5.86 -2.76
CA LYS A 53 10.31 4.85 -3.07
C LYS A 53 8.91 5.45 -3.15
N ILE A 54 8.62 6.36 -2.22
CA ILE A 54 7.34 7.08 -2.18
C ILE A 54 7.52 8.56 -2.48
N SER A 55 6.45 9.20 -2.96
CA SER A 55 6.35 10.64 -3.19
C SER A 55 5.15 11.21 -2.47
N ILE A 56 5.23 12.50 -2.16
CA ILE A 56 4.09 13.28 -1.67
C ILE A 56 3.31 13.79 -2.88
N ILE A 57 2.01 13.50 -2.90
CA ILE A 57 1.08 14.05 -3.90
C ILE A 57 0.34 15.25 -3.33
N LYS A 58 0.00 15.19 -2.03
CA LYS A 58 -0.75 16.25 -1.36
C LYS A 58 -0.28 16.40 0.07
N ASP A 59 0.02 17.64 0.44
CA ASP A 59 0.35 18.08 1.80
C ASP A 59 -0.53 19.31 2.08
N GLN A 60 -1.78 19.08 2.52
CA GLN A 60 -2.73 20.19 2.67
C GLN A 60 -2.31 21.17 3.77
N ASP A 61 -1.61 20.67 4.78
CA ASP A 61 -1.21 21.44 5.95
C ASP A 61 0.26 21.93 5.82
N ASN A 62 0.90 21.77 4.65
CA ASN A 62 2.27 22.19 4.34
C ASN A 62 3.31 21.71 5.39
N ILE A 63 3.07 20.54 5.98
CA ILE A 63 3.85 20.00 7.09
C ILE A 63 5.32 19.77 6.68
N LEU A 64 5.56 19.36 5.43
CA LEU A 64 6.92 19.17 4.93
C LEU A 64 7.57 20.45 4.43
N SER A 65 6.78 21.44 4.01
CA SER A 65 7.26 22.75 3.58
C SER A 65 8.00 23.46 4.72
N ASN A 66 7.58 23.21 5.96
CA ASN A 66 8.23 23.73 7.16
C ASN A 66 9.47 22.94 7.60
N SER A 67 9.90 21.93 6.81
CA SER A 67 11.04 21.03 7.12
C SER A 67 10.91 20.24 8.44
N ASP A 68 9.82 20.44 9.18
CA ASP A 68 9.61 19.86 10.49
C ASP A 68 8.92 18.49 10.40
N LYS A 69 9.75 17.47 10.14
CA LYS A 69 9.32 16.07 10.08
C LYS A 69 8.88 15.52 11.44
N THR A 70 9.00 16.29 12.53
CA THR A 70 8.57 15.89 13.87
C THR A 70 7.05 15.77 13.95
N SER A 71 6.32 16.54 13.14
CA SER A 71 4.86 16.46 12.99
C SER A 71 4.36 15.13 12.42
N LEU A 72 5.24 14.37 11.76
CA LEU A 72 4.93 13.01 11.30
C LEU A 72 4.95 12.01 12.46
N LYS A 73 5.65 12.28 13.58
CA LYS A 73 5.76 11.31 14.69
C LYS A 73 4.38 10.94 15.23
N ASN A 74 4.22 9.66 15.56
CA ASN A 74 2.98 9.07 16.10
C ASN A 74 1.79 9.05 15.13
N ASN A 75 2.02 9.32 13.83
CA ASN A 75 0.99 9.22 12.82
C ASN A 75 1.13 7.95 11.99
N LEU A 76 0.01 7.24 11.81
CA LEU A 76 -0.08 6.07 10.94
C LEU A 76 -0.69 6.48 9.59
N PHE A 77 -0.14 5.91 8.53
CA PHE A 77 -0.59 6.15 7.16
C PHE A 77 -1.22 4.86 6.63
N TYR A 78 -2.50 4.94 6.29
CA TYR A 78 -3.29 3.80 5.85
C TYR A 78 -3.40 3.78 4.35
N LYS A 79 -3.33 2.59 3.76
CA LYS A 79 -3.51 2.41 2.33
C LYS A 79 -4.99 2.55 1.97
N GLU A 80 -5.33 3.57 1.20
CA GLU A 80 -6.65 3.78 0.59
C GLU A 80 -6.49 3.65 -0.93
N GLY A 81 -6.86 2.49 -1.48
CA GLY A 81 -6.66 2.16 -2.89
C GLY A 81 -5.18 2.15 -3.29
N SER A 82 -4.79 3.13 -4.12
CA SER A 82 -3.41 3.37 -4.60
C SER A 82 -2.66 4.42 -3.78
N TYR A 83 -3.21 4.91 -2.66
CA TYR A 83 -2.58 5.97 -1.88
C TYR A 83 -2.33 5.53 -0.44
N TYR A 84 -1.35 6.15 0.21
CA TYR A 84 -1.24 6.14 1.66
C TYR A 84 -1.73 7.48 2.19
N VAL A 85 -2.77 7.43 3.01
CA VAL A 85 -3.44 8.61 3.55
C VAL A 85 -3.23 8.64 5.05
N ASN A 86 -2.90 9.84 5.56
CA ASN A 86 -3.08 10.15 6.96
C ASN A 86 -4.18 11.20 7.08
N GLN A 87 -5.28 10.83 7.74
CA GLN A 87 -6.45 11.70 7.87
C GLN A 87 -6.22 12.86 8.85
N ASN A 88 -5.28 12.72 9.80
CA ASN A 88 -4.95 13.75 10.77
C ASN A 88 -4.14 14.90 10.16
N LEU A 89 -3.20 14.56 9.28
CA LEU A 89 -2.25 15.45 8.63
C LEU A 89 -2.67 15.80 7.18
N ARG A 90 -3.82 15.28 6.73
CA ARG A 90 -4.38 15.45 5.38
C ARG A 90 -3.33 15.25 4.29
N PHE A 91 -2.58 14.17 4.46
CA PHE A 91 -1.33 13.92 3.76
C PHE A 91 -1.48 12.69 2.87
N ILE A 92 -1.12 12.81 1.60
CA ILE A 92 -1.30 11.76 0.59
C ILE A 92 0.05 11.41 -0.03
N LEU A 93 0.39 10.13 0.08
CA LEU A 93 1.63 9.52 -0.39
C LEU A 93 1.34 8.47 -1.47
N ILE A 94 2.30 8.27 -2.36
CA ILE A 94 2.23 7.27 -3.44
C ILE A 94 3.57 6.57 -3.64
N CYS A 95 3.56 5.33 -4.10
CA CYS A 95 4.73 4.67 -4.67
C CYS A 95 5.09 5.20 -6.06
N LYS A 96 6.31 5.74 -6.24
CA LYS A 96 6.80 6.27 -7.53
C LYS A 96 6.75 5.25 -8.66
N CYS A 97 7.14 4.00 -8.37
CA CYS A 97 7.16 2.95 -9.38
C CYS A 97 5.75 2.49 -9.81
N CYS A 98 4.71 2.97 -9.13
CA CYS A 98 3.32 2.62 -9.40
C CYS A 98 2.50 3.81 -9.94
N ASP A 99 3.15 4.83 -10.52
CA ASP A 99 2.47 5.99 -11.12
C ASP A 99 1.45 5.58 -12.21
N GLN A 100 1.70 4.46 -12.91
CA GLN A 100 0.77 3.92 -13.90
C GLN A 100 -0.53 3.36 -13.28
N CYS A 101 -0.52 3.04 -11.98
CA CYS A 101 -1.69 2.61 -11.22
C CYS A 101 -2.58 3.77 -10.75
N LEU A 102 -2.22 5.02 -11.08
CA LEU A 102 -3.01 6.21 -10.78
C LEU A 102 -4.05 6.53 -11.86
N LYS A 103 -3.88 5.99 -13.07
CA LYS A 103 -4.74 6.32 -14.20
C LYS A 103 -5.84 5.27 -14.37
N LYS A 104 -7.01 5.62 -13.81
CA LYS A 104 -8.33 5.38 -14.42
C LYS A 104 -8.92 3.95 -14.44
N GLU A 105 -8.56 3.08 -13.50
CA GLU A 105 -9.33 1.83 -13.20
C GLU A 105 -9.28 1.48 -11.70
N CYS A 106 -9.94 2.30 -10.87
CA CYS A 106 -10.39 1.93 -9.52
C CYS A 106 -11.87 2.26 -9.43
#